data_AF-A0A5D6YJD1-F1
#
_entry.id   AF-A0A5D6YJD1-F1
#
_cell.length_a   1.000
_cell.length_b   1.000
_cell.length_c   1.000
_cell.angle_alpha   90.00
_cell.angle_beta   90.00
_cell.angle_gamma   90.00
#
_symmetry.space_group_name_H-M   'P 1'
#
loop_
_entity.id
_entity.type
_entity.pdbx_description
1 polymer ?
#
loop_
_entity_poly.entity_id
_entity_poly.type
_entity_poly.pdbx_seq_one_letter_code
_entity_poly.pdbx_strand_id
1 'polypeptide(L)'
;MRSFSSTAAALVALLALAAGGADAQSCELPVKTLTYKCSECTANVPCWYNTTTTAATSACKSVCMTGVYDQIKTFSLIVPFGTWKSAQELAEPVPLPASTVNTLASYSFINNNYLDTFDVMDLPATSTKIAISGGTSLGVNVKGHVSNVKLAPTLAANASGVTIVWLLNLNLQPQADDIAQMLPPKIQYLALDNGLLSDFPKGMSSLTSLKALFFRTNYVKSVDSTAGLDGLSELWLSENNIESFTAVFPKLQVLDLALNNLPQFPKVLAKYSALQTLWYYNNSVTEVANDAPLPSSLTTLSLYNNKISSFEAVLPSLTSLDLSNNELTEIPPVVFTFSSLTLLRDGKDFTLQDGTTTNGTNGTATTSLWYDSALLSVADVALLQMIASGQSCPEKIAEIGNRCFALNPSERPAAAEIAYALRQLKKGLYR
;
A
#
# COMPACT_ATOMS: atom_id res chain seq x y z
N MET A 1 80.52 16.67 -48.87
CA MET A 1 80.12 18.07 -48.62
C MET A 1 79.99 18.26 -47.13
N ARG A 2 80.91 19.06 -46.55
CA ARG A 2 80.91 19.80 -45.26
C ARG A 2 80.41 19.08 -43.99
N SER A 3 81.06 19.11 -42.82
CA SER A 3 82.44 19.35 -42.33
C SER A 3 82.34 19.32 -40.79
N PHE A 4 83.32 18.70 -40.12
CA PHE A 4 83.93 19.02 -38.81
C PHE A 4 83.06 19.46 -37.61
N SER A 5 83.10 18.67 -36.51
CA SER A 5 83.82 18.93 -35.23
C SER A 5 82.98 19.76 -34.24
N SER A 6 83.09 19.71 -32.91
CA SER A 6 83.90 19.03 -31.91
C SER A 6 83.26 19.36 -30.55
N THR A 7 83.67 18.64 -29.50
CA THR A 7 83.84 19.12 -28.11
C THR A 7 82.62 19.55 -27.27
N ALA A 8 82.38 18.74 -26.22
CA ALA A 8 82.40 19.10 -24.80
C ALA A 8 81.60 20.32 -24.30
N ALA A 9 80.71 20.08 -23.34
CA ALA A 9 80.82 20.63 -21.98
C ALA A 9 79.67 20.15 -21.09
N ALA A 10 80.04 19.74 -19.88
CA ALA A 10 79.19 19.47 -18.74
C ALA A 10 78.70 20.77 -18.06
N LEU A 11 77.58 20.72 -17.35
CA LEU A 11 77.34 21.16 -15.95
C LEU A 11 75.81 21.23 -15.67
N VAL A 12 75.28 20.52 -14.67
CA VAL A 12 74.98 21.01 -13.28
C VAL A 12 73.91 22.12 -13.30
N ALA A 13 72.78 22.10 -12.59
CA ALA A 13 72.20 21.32 -11.50
C ALA A 13 70.70 21.69 -11.40
N LEU A 14 69.89 20.92 -10.65
CA LEU A 14 69.28 21.41 -9.41
C LEU A 14 68.46 20.30 -8.76
N LEU A 15 68.68 20.10 -7.46
CA LEU A 15 67.78 19.40 -6.56
C LEU A 15 66.39 20.05 -6.65
N ALA A 16 65.38 19.29 -7.06
CA ALA A 16 64.02 19.56 -6.65
C ALA A 16 63.78 18.77 -5.36
N LEU A 17 63.60 19.52 -4.27
CA LEU A 17 63.14 19.02 -2.98
C LEU A 17 61.93 18.11 -3.19
N ALA A 18 62.00 16.89 -2.65
CA ALA A 18 60.81 16.09 -2.41
C ALA A 18 59.95 16.86 -1.39
N ALA A 19 59.03 17.67 -1.89
CA ALA A 19 57.87 18.06 -1.12
C ALA A 19 57.11 16.75 -0.85
N GLY A 20 57.13 16.30 0.40
CA GLY A 20 56.19 15.29 0.87
C GLY A 20 54.78 15.85 0.69
N GLY A 21 54.19 15.57 -0.47
CA GLY A 21 52.76 15.68 -0.63
C GLY A 21 52.17 14.71 0.37
N ALA A 22 51.55 15.23 1.43
CA ALA A 22 50.62 14.44 2.21
C ALA A 22 49.57 13.95 1.21
N ASP A 23 49.57 12.65 0.93
CA ASP A 23 48.58 12.03 0.07
C ASP A 23 47.21 12.51 0.53
N ALA A 24 46.47 13.12 -0.40
CA ALA A 24 45.10 13.52 -0.15
C ALA A 24 44.35 12.25 0.24
N GLN A 25 44.01 12.13 1.52
CA GLN A 25 43.41 10.93 2.09
C GLN A 25 42.11 10.63 1.34
N SER A 26 42.15 9.62 0.46
CA SER A 26 41.00 9.24 -0.34
C SER A 26 39.97 8.58 0.57
N CYS A 27 38.74 9.05 0.48
CA CYS A 27 37.60 8.49 1.16
C CYS A 27 37.40 7.01 0.79
N GLU A 28 37.31 6.13 1.79
CA GLU A 28 37.07 4.70 1.55
C GLU A 28 35.69 4.41 0.93
N LEU A 29 34.74 5.34 1.10
CA LEU A 29 33.39 5.24 0.55
C LEU A 29 33.06 6.44 -0.34
N PRO A 30 32.21 6.24 -1.37
CA PRO A 30 31.72 7.35 -2.18
C PRO A 30 30.96 8.38 -1.34
N VAL A 31 31.03 9.63 -1.80
CA VAL A 31 30.24 10.74 -1.26
C VAL A 31 28.75 10.41 -1.31
N LYS A 32 27.96 10.97 -0.37
CA LYS A 32 26.51 10.80 -0.29
C LYS A 32 26.05 9.35 -0.08
N THR A 33 26.85 8.57 0.64
CA THR A 33 26.53 7.19 1.01
C THR A 33 26.11 7.11 2.47
N LEU A 34 25.01 6.42 2.76
CA LEU A 34 24.66 5.99 4.13
C LEU A 34 25.23 4.60 4.38
N THR A 35 26.05 4.44 5.42
CA THR A 35 26.76 3.19 5.72
C THR A 35 26.94 3.00 7.23
N TYR A 36 27.42 1.83 7.65
CA TYR A 36 27.84 1.55 9.03
C TYR A 36 29.36 1.49 9.21
N LYS A 37 30.13 1.62 8.12
CA LYS A 37 31.58 1.39 8.10
C LYS A 37 32.43 2.62 8.50
N CYS A 38 31.84 3.68 9.03
CA CYS A 38 32.62 4.87 9.39
C CYS A 38 33.37 4.67 10.71
N SER A 39 34.61 5.19 10.78
CA SER A 39 35.45 5.12 11.97
C SER A 39 35.01 6.06 13.10
N GLU A 40 34.20 7.08 12.80
CA GLU A 40 33.79 8.12 13.77
C GLU A 40 32.49 7.79 14.52
N CYS A 41 31.68 6.84 14.03
CA CYS A 41 30.42 6.44 14.65
C CYS A 41 30.59 5.25 15.59
N THR A 42 29.66 5.12 16.55
CA THR A 42 29.57 3.89 17.36
C THR A 42 28.98 2.74 16.56
N ALA A 43 29.28 1.50 16.97
CA ALA A 43 28.77 0.29 16.31
C ALA A 43 27.24 0.30 16.20
N ASN A 44 26.72 -0.12 15.04
CA ASN A 44 25.30 -0.11 14.69
C ASN A 44 24.63 1.27 14.59
N VAL A 45 25.38 2.38 14.66
CA VAL A 45 24.85 3.71 14.33
C VAL A 45 25.24 4.01 12.88
N PRO A 46 24.28 4.18 11.96
CA PRO A 46 24.61 4.50 10.59
C PRO A 46 25.15 5.92 10.49
N CYS A 47 25.94 6.13 9.47
CA CYS A 47 26.73 7.32 9.24
C CYS A 47 26.52 7.75 7.81
N TRP A 48 26.28 9.04 7.63
CA TRP A 48 26.23 9.64 6.32
C TRP A 48 27.60 10.22 5.95
N TYR A 49 28.10 9.81 4.79
CA TYR A 49 29.41 10.21 4.29
C TYR A 49 29.30 11.41 3.35
N ASN A 50 29.85 12.57 3.73
CA ASN A 50 29.73 13.83 2.98
C ASN A 50 31.07 14.53 2.80
N THR A 51 31.49 14.79 1.56
CA THR A 51 32.66 15.63 1.30
C THR A 51 32.19 17.01 0.84
N THR A 52 32.30 18.01 1.71
CA THR A 52 31.93 19.39 1.37
C THR A 52 33.01 20.16 0.60
N THR A 53 34.02 19.53 -0.01
CA THR A 53 35.08 20.27 -0.73
C THR A 53 35.47 19.66 -2.07
N THR A 54 35.54 20.53 -3.08
CA THR A 54 36.19 20.27 -4.36
C THR A 54 37.67 19.91 -4.15
N ALA A 55 38.04 18.68 -4.52
CA ALA A 55 39.35 18.14 -4.94
C ALA A 55 40.68 18.49 -4.20
N ALA A 56 40.74 19.44 -3.26
CA ALA A 56 42.02 19.98 -2.78
C ALA A 56 42.28 19.83 -1.26
N THR A 57 41.32 19.44 -0.43
CA THR A 57 41.55 19.09 0.98
C THR A 57 40.58 18.02 1.47
N SER A 58 40.97 16.76 1.27
CA SER A 58 40.19 15.54 1.51
C SER A 58 40.20 15.11 2.98
N ALA A 59 39.55 15.87 3.86
CA ALA A 59 39.21 15.31 5.17
C ALA A 59 37.97 14.42 4.99
N CYS A 60 38.12 13.11 5.20
CA CYS A 60 37.02 12.16 5.32
C CYS A 60 36.08 12.66 6.43
N LYS A 61 34.88 13.15 6.08
CA LYS A 61 33.89 13.62 7.06
C LYS A 61 32.66 12.75 7.01
N SER A 62 32.29 12.22 8.16
CA SER A 62 31.04 11.48 8.34
C SER A 62 30.17 12.14 9.41
N VAL A 63 28.86 11.96 9.31
CA VAL A 63 27.90 12.44 10.30
C VAL A 63 27.11 11.23 10.82
N CYS A 64 27.21 10.97 12.13
CA CYS A 64 26.46 9.90 12.77
C CYS A 64 24.97 10.25 12.80
N MET A 65 24.09 9.31 12.42
CA MET A 65 22.65 9.48 12.52
C MET A 65 22.14 8.87 13.83
N THR A 66 21.84 9.72 14.81
CA THR A 66 21.30 9.30 16.11
C THR A 66 19.77 9.31 16.05
N GLY A 67 19.12 8.17 16.30
CA GLY A 67 17.63 8.06 16.24
C GLY A 67 17.10 7.15 15.14
N VAL A 68 17.78 6.02 14.92
CA VAL A 68 17.44 5.06 13.87
C VAL A 68 16.67 3.87 14.41
N TYR A 69 16.86 3.55 15.69
CA TYR A 69 16.22 2.42 16.36
C TYR A 69 15.21 2.93 17.38
N ASP A 70 13.93 2.67 17.14
CA ASP A 70 12.89 2.91 18.15
C ASP A 70 12.92 1.85 19.27
N GLN A 71 12.09 2.03 20.30
CA GLN A 71 11.98 1.10 21.43
C GLN A 71 11.49 -0.31 21.04
N ILE A 72 11.15 -0.55 19.77
CA ILE A 72 10.51 -1.77 19.24
C ILE A 72 11.45 -2.51 18.26
N LYS A 73 12.75 -2.16 18.21
CA LYS A 73 13.75 -2.84 17.36
C LYS A 73 13.49 -2.65 15.86
N THR A 74 13.01 -1.47 15.47
CA THR A 74 12.80 -1.05 14.07
C THR A 74 13.93 -0.14 13.63
N PHE A 75 14.61 -0.43 12.53
CA PHE A 75 15.42 0.57 11.81
C PHE A 75 14.47 1.47 11.01
N SER A 76 14.44 2.76 11.29
CA SER A 76 13.59 3.72 10.59
C SER A 76 14.41 4.89 10.03
N LEU A 77 14.30 5.13 8.73
CA LEU A 77 14.87 6.28 8.06
C LEU A 77 13.85 6.93 7.13
N ILE A 78 13.74 8.25 7.22
CA ILE A 78 12.96 9.05 6.28
C ILE A 78 13.91 9.78 5.33
N VAL A 79 13.61 9.73 4.04
CA VAL A 79 14.38 10.41 3.01
C VAL A 79 13.49 11.50 2.42
N PRO A 80 13.52 12.75 2.92
CA PRO A 80 12.75 13.84 2.34
C PRO A 80 13.04 14.02 0.84
N PHE A 81 12.00 14.40 0.10
CA PHE A 81 12.12 14.70 -1.32
C PHE A 81 13.01 15.93 -1.52
N GLY A 82 13.99 15.80 -2.40
CA GLY A 82 14.93 16.81 -2.83
C GLY A 82 14.44 17.54 -4.08
N THR A 83 15.39 18.01 -4.90
CA THR A 83 15.13 18.71 -6.16
C THR A 83 14.85 17.75 -7.32
N TRP A 84 15.25 16.49 -7.20
CA TRP A 84 14.95 15.46 -8.21
C TRP A 84 13.45 15.15 -8.25
N LYS A 85 12.94 14.90 -9.46
CA LYS A 85 11.54 14.60 -9.78
C LYS A 85 11.47 13.39 -10.70
N SER A 86 10.52 12.49 -10.46
CA SER A 86 10.31 11.33 -11.33
C SER A 86 9.67 11.75 -12.66
N ALA A 87 9.79 10.90 -13.69
CA ALA A 87 9.12 11.17 -14.96
C ALA A 87 7.59 11.26 -14.79
N GLN A 88 7.03 10.46 -13.88
CA GLN A 88 5.61 10.43 -13.57
C GLN A 88 5.16 11.69 -12.84
N GLU A 89 5.94 12.17 -11.86
CA GLU A 89 5.68 13.45 -11.18
C GLU A 89 5.75 14.64 -12.14
N LEU A 90 6.66 14.61 -13.11
CA LEU A 90 6.76 15.65 -14.14
C LEU A 90 5.61 15.61 -15.16
N ALA A 91 5.09 14.41 -15.46
CA ALA A 91 4.00 14.22 -16.41
C ALA A 91 2.64 14.64 -15.83
N GLU A 92 2.38 14.31 -14.57
CA GLU A 92 1.16 14.67 -13.85
C GLU A 92 1.52 15.35 -12.51
N PRO A 93 1.81 16.67 -12.52
CA PRO A 93 2.22 17.37 -11.31
C PRO A 93 1.07 17.47 -10.31
N VAL A 94 1.07 16.58 -9.32
CA VAL A 94 0.15 16.66 -8.19
C VAL A 94 0.87 17.41 -7.05
N PRO A 95 0.32 18.53 -6.54
CA PRO A 95 0.92 19.18 -5.39
C PRO A 95 0.96 18.22 -4.20
N LEU A 96 2.10 18.17 -3.50
CA LEU A 96 2.14 17.50 -2.21
C LEU A 96 1.11 18.17 -1.28
N PRO A 97 0.21 17.40 -0.65
CA PRO A 97 -0.76 17.97 0.27
C PRO A 97 -0.02 18.67 1.41
N ALA A 98 -0.64 19.73 1.96
CA ALA A 98 -0.12 20.36 3.16
C ALA A 98 -0.05 19.31 4.28
N SER A 99 1.16 18.86 4.59
CA SER A 99 1.41 17.74 5.48
C SER A 99 0.94 18.07 6.90
N THR A 100 -0.16 17.48 7.34
CA THR A 100 -0.58 17.51 8.75
C THR A 100 0.27 16.57 9.63
N VAL A 101 0.99 15.63 9.01
CA VAL A 101 1.82 14.62 9.68
C VAL A 101 3.26 14.70 9.18
N ASN A 102 4.15 15.26 10.01
CA ASN A 102 5.59 15.30 9.76
C ASN A 102 6.31 14.58 10.89
N THR A 103 6.95 13.45 10.58
CA THR A 103 7.63 12.60 11.57
C THR A 103 9.16 12.71 11.50
N LEU A 104 9.70 13.75 10.85
CA LEU A 104 11.15 13.96 10.77
C LEU A 104 11.81 14.17 12.13
N ALA A 105 11.08 14.71 13.12
CA ALA A 105 11.60 14.83 14.49
C ALA A 105 11.72 13.47 15.21
N SER A 106 11.04 12.43 14.72
CA SER A 106 10.96 11.11 15.36
C SER A 106 11.95 10.09 14.80
N TYR A 107 12.47 10.34 13.60
CA TYR A 107 13.31 9.38 12.88
C TYR A 107 14.51 10.09 12.27
N SER A 108 15.58 9.35 12.07
CA SER A 108 16.71 9.84 11.30
C SER A 108 16.29 10.21 9.88
N PHE A 109 16.75 11.36 9.40
CA PHE A 109 16.38 11.84 8.07
C PHE A 109 17.50 12.54 7.34
N ILE A 110 17.53 12.34 6.02
CA ILE A 110 18.41 13.05 5.11
C ILE A 110 17.76 13.06 3.74
N ASN A 111 17.68 14.23 3.10
CA ASN A 111 17.01 14.32 1.80
C ASN A 111 17.85 13.66 0.70
N ASN A 112 17.21 13.30 -0.41
CA ASN A 112 17.89 12.70 -1.55
C ASN A 112 18.62 13.70 -2.47
N ASN A 113 18.85 14.96 -2.04
CA ASN A 113 19.90 15.79 -2.63
C ASN A 113 21.28 15.47 -2.03
N TYR A 114 21.28 14.94 -0.81
CA TYR A 114 22.45 14.67 -0.01
C TYR A 114 22.70 13.17 0.18
N LEU A 115 21.68 12.32 0.03
CA LEU A 115 21.80 10.88 0.06
C LEU A 115 21.51 10.29 -1.31
N ASP A 116 22.50 9.63 -1.91
CA ASP A 116 22.38 8.99 -3.22
C ASP A 116 22.28 7.46 -3.07
N THR A 117 22.97 6.87 -2.09
CA THR A 117 23.07 5.40 -1.95
C THR A 117 23.04 4.95 -0.51
N PHE A 118 22.30 3.86 -0.25
CA PHE A 118 22.38 3.05 0.96
C PHE A 118 23.37 1.92 0.71
N ASP A 119 24.45 1.86 1.47
CA ASP A 119 25.33 0.70 1.53
C ASP A 119 24.66 -0.42 2.35
N VAL A 120 25.30 -1.58 2.41
CA VAL A 120 24.89 -2.72 3.24
C VAL A 120 24.68 -2.27 4.69
N MET A 121 23.52 -2.61 5.23
CA MET A 121 23.11 -2.31 6.60
C MET A 121 23.62 -3.40 7.54
N ASP A 122 24.38 -2.97 8.55
CA ASP A 122 24.83 -3.81 9.66
C ASP A 122 23.90 -3.57 10.86
N LEU A 123 22.74 -4.24 10.82
CA LEU A 123 21.71 -4.08 11.83
C LEU A 123 22.00 -4.96 13.06
N PRO A 124 21.73 -4.48 14.29
CA PRO A 124 21.79 -5.30 15.49
C PRO A 124 20.97 -6.58 15.32
N ALA A 125 21.45 -7.70 15.88
CA ALA A 125 20.74 -8.98 15.84
C ALA A 125 19.32 -8.93 16.46
N THR A 126 19.05 -7.93 17.29
CA THR A 126 17.73 -7.68 17.85
C THR A 126 16.74 -7.05 16.87
N SER A 127 17.20 -6.51 15.74
CA SER A 127 16.36 -5.78 14.78
C SER A 127 15.36 -6.70 14.12
N THR A 128 14.08 -6.30 14.13
CA THR A 128 12.99 -7.12 13.58
C THR A 128 12.32 -6.47 12.37
N LYS A 129 12.52 -5.16 12.20
CA LYS A 129 11.86 -4.35 11.17
C LYS A 129 12.81 -3.36 10.52
N ILE A 130 12.60 -3.11 9.24
CA ILE A 130 13.26 -2.05 8.47
C ILE A 130 12.16 -1.19 7.84
N ALA A 131 12.27 0.12 8.00
CA ALA A 131 11.39 1.11 7.42
C ALA A 131 12.24 2.20 6.75
N ILE A 132 12.22 2.25 5.42
CA ILE A 132 12.84 3.32 4.64
C ILE A 132 11.74 3.95 3.80
N SER A 133 11.47 5.22 4.02
CA SER A 133 10.41 5.93 3.31
C SER A 133 10.90 7.23 2.71
N GLY A 134 10.56 7.50 1.46
CA GLY A 134 10.60 8.84 0.91
C GLY A 134 9.56 9.76 1.55
N GLY A 135 9.82 11.06 1.55
CA GLY A 135 8.88 12.10 2.03
C GLY A 135 9.12 12.55 3.46
N THR A 136 8.06 12.96 4.16
CA THR A 136 8.14 13.50 5.53
C THR A 136 7.44 12.64 6.57
N SER A 137 6.88 11.49 6.16
CA SER A 137 6.19 10.56 7.05
C SER A 137 6.31 9.11 6.57
N LEU A 138 6.09 8.17 7.49
CA LEU A 138 5.89 6.76 7.20
C LEU A 138 4.41 6.52 6.83
N GLY A 139 4.03 6.85 5.59
CA GLY A 139 2.74 6.42 5.05
C GLY A 139 1.97 7.43 4.22
N VAL A 140 2.32 8.72 4.21
CA VAL A 140 1.74 9.70 3.26
C VAL A 140 2.36 9.48 1.88
N ASN A 141 1.56 9.02 0.92
CA ASN A 141 2.02 8.74 -0.43
C ASN A 141 1.29 9.65 -1.42
N VAL A 142 2.05 10.35 -2.26
CA VAL A 142 1.52 10.95 -3.49
C VAL A 142 2.14 10.18 -4.64
N LYS A 143 1.28 9.56 -5.45
CA LYS A 143 1.72 8.66 -6.52
C LYS A 143 2.75 9.35 -7.42
N GLY A 144 3.89 8.71 -7.65
CA GLY A 144 4.98 9.26 -8.46
C GLY A 144 5.99 10.13 -7.70
N HIS A 145 5.63 10.69 -6.53
CA HIS A 145 6.57 11.40 -5.68
C HIS A 145 7.40 10.42 -4.87
N VAL A 146 8.66 10.30 -5.24
CA VAL A 146 9.58 9.34 -4.62
C VAL A 146 10.95 9.97 -4.35
N SER A 147 11.64 9.42 -3.37
CA SER A 147 13.04 9.72 -3.14
C SER A 147 13.91 8.84 -4.02
N ASN A 148 14.71 9.48 -4.87
CA ASN A 148 15.64 8.82 -5.76
C ASN A 148 16.93 8.46 -5.02
N VAL A 149 17.00 7.22 -4.54
CA VAL A 149 18.12 6.64 -3.80
C VAL A 149 18.37 5.23 -4.30
N LYS A 150 19.65 4.82 -4.36
CA LYS A 150 20.05 3.46 -4.70
C LYS A 150 20.19 2.62 -3.44
N LEU A 151 19.74 1.38 -3.49
CA LEU A 151 19.92 0.40 -2.42
C LEU A 151 21.06 -0.57 -2.76
N ALA A 152 21.89 -0.95 -1.79
CA ALA A 152 22.92 -1.94 -2.02
C ALA A 152 22.31 -3.29 -2.46
N PRO A 153 22.96 -4.05 -3.37
CA PRO A 153 22.43 -5.35 -3.83
C PRO A 153 22.17 -6.38 -2.73
N THR A 154 22.84 -6.24 -1.58
CA THR A 154 22.66 -7.07 -0.38
C THR A 154 22.26 -6.24 0.84
N LEU A 155 21.50 -5.16 0.61
CA LEU A 155 21.13 -4.12 1.57
C LEU A 155 20.96 -4.62 3.01
N ALA A 156 20.14 -5.63 3.25
CA ALA A 156 19.91 -6.22 4.56
C ALA A 156 19.89 -7.76 4.51
N ALA A 157 20.50 -8.38 3.50
CA ALA A 157 20.42 -9.83 3.27
C ALA A 157 20.91 -10.65 4.49
N ASN A 158 21.87 -10.10 5.26
CA ASN A 158 22.44 -10.74 6.45
C ASN A 158 21.64 -10.48 7.74
N ALA A 159 20.64 -9.61 7.73
CA ALA A 159 19.85 -9.23 8.90
C ALA A 159 18.78 -10.31 9.22
N SER A 160 19.23 -11.47 9.67
CA SER A 160 18.39 -12.67 9.84
C SER A 160 17.22 -12.54 10.84
N GLY A 161 17.26 -11.56 11.74
CA GLY A 161 16.17 -11.24 12.67
C GLY A 161 15.03 -10.43 12.05
N VAL A 162 15.24 -9.81 10.89
CA VAL A 162 14.27 -8.93 10.24
C VAL A 162 13.18 -9.77 9.58
N THR A 163 11.93 -9.44 9.92
CA THR A 163 10.72 -10.10 9.40
C THR A 163 9.80 -9.16 8.65
N ILE A 164 9.97 -7.84 8.83
CA ILE A 164 9.16 -6.81 8.19
C ILE A 164 10.08 -5.81 7.50
N VAL A 165 9.82 -5.56 6.23
CA VAL A 165 10.55 -4.56 5.44
C VAL A 165 9.54 -3.65 4.76
N TRP A 166 9.68 -2.34 4.97
CA TRP A 166 8.94 -1.31 4.28
C TRP A 166 9.90 -0.43 3.49
N LEU A 167 9.78 -0.46 2.17
CA LEU A 167 10.47 0.42 1.22
C LEU A 167 9.39 1.23 0.51
N LEU A 168 9.14 2.45 0.99
CA LEU A 168 7.97 3.23 0.61
C LEU A 168 8.41 4.52 -0.09
N ASN A 169 7.71 4.93 -1.15
CA ASN A 169 7.99 6.21 -1.83
C ASN A 169 9.48 6.33 -2.27
N LEU A 170 10.08 5.25 -2.73
CA LEU A 170 11.47 5.21 -3.21
C LEU A 170 11.49 4.93 -4.71
N ASN A 171 12.46 5.46 -5.44
CA ASN A 171 12.66 5.06 -6.84
C ASN A 171 13.26 3.64 -6.91
N LEU A 172 12.41 2.62 -6.87
CA LEU A 172 12.82 1.21 -6.88
C LEU A 172 12.94 0.65 -8.31
N GLN A 173 12.34 1.31 -9.30
CA GLN A 173 12.32 0.86 -10.70
C GLN A 173 13.70 0.45 -11.26
N PRO A 174 14.82 1.17 -11.02
CA PRO A 174 16.12 0.77 -11.55
C PRO A 174 16.67 -0.55 -10.98
N GLN A 175 16.06 -1.07 -9.92
CA GLN A 175 16.52 -2.26 -9.21
C GLN A 175 15.40 -3.28 -8.96
N ALA A 176 14.30 -3.17 -9.71
CA ALA A 176 13.09 -3.98 -9.50
C ALA A 176 13.35 -5.49 -9.51
N ASP A 177 14.24 -5.96 -10.40
CA ASP A 177 14.58 -7.37 -10.56
C ASP A 177 15.48 -7.92 -9.43
N ASP A 178 16.13 -7.04 -8.65
CA ASP A 178 17.10 -7.42 -7.62
C ASP A 178 16.54 -7.33 -6.19
N ILE A 179 15.31 -6.81 -6.01
CA ILE A 179 14.73 -6.54 -4.68
C ILE A 179 14.81 -7.77 -3.76
N ALA A 180 14.54 -8.96 -4.29
CA ALA A 180 14.58 -10.20 -3.51
C ALA A 180 15.98 -10.53 -2.94
N GLN A 181 17.04 -10.14 -3.64
CA GLN A 181 18.43 -10.39 -3.23
C GLN A 181 18.91 -9.39 -2.17
N MET A 182 18.31 -8.20 -2.15
CA MET A 182 18.64 -7.16 -1.17
C MET A 182 18.19 -7.50 0.24
N LEU A 183 17.23 -8.41 0.39
CA LEU A 183 16.46 -8.60 1.62
C LEU A 183 16.72 -9.97 2.27
N PRO A 184 16.52 -10.09 3.59
CA PRO A 184 16.64 -11.38 4.26
C PRO A 184 15.59 -12.39 3.72
N PRO A 185 15.93 -13.67 3.52
CA PRO A 185 15.01 -14.66 2.95
C PRO A 185 13.83 -15.04 3.88
N LYS A 186 13.92 -14.69 5.17
CA LYS A 186 12.92 -15.00 6.20
C LYS A 186 11.89 -13.89 6.44
N ILE A 187 11.89 -12.83 5.62
CA ILE A 187 10.88 -11.79 5.74
C ILE A 187 9.47 -12.36 5.52
N GLN A 188 8.53 -11.85 6.29
CA GLN A 188 7.11 -12.24 6.26
C GLN A 188 6.24 -11.15 5.63
N TYR A 189 6.66 -9.89 5.77
CA TYR A 189 5.93 -8.72 5.30
C TYR A 189 6.87 -7.83 4.49
N LEU A 190 6.50 -7.56 3.25
CA LEU A 190 7.24 -6.67 2.36
C LEU A 190 6.30 -5.61 1.80
N ALA A 191 6.63 -4.34 1.99
CA ALA A 191 5.97 -3.24 1.32
C ALA A 191 6.91 -2.54 0.34
N LEU A 192 6.44 -2.37 -0.89
CA LEU A 192 7.09 -1.72 -2.03
C LEU A 192 6.17 -0.65 -2.62
N ASP A 193 5.37 0.00 -1.76
CA ASP A 193 4.35 0.95 -2.19
C ASP A 193 4.99 2.20 -2.80
N ASN A 194 4.38 2.70 -3.88
CA ASN A 194 4.83 3.89 -4.59
C ASN A 194 6.34 3.82 -4.96
N GLY A 195 6.73 2.70 -5.57
CA GLY A 195 8.11 2.37 -5.96
C GLY A 195 8.50 2.79 -7.39
N LEU A 196 7.57 3.45 -8.11
CA LEU A 196 7.60 3.64 -9.58
C LEU A 196 7.61 2.33 -10.39
N LEU A 197 7.20 1.21 -9.79
CA LEU A 197 7.34 -0.11 -10.39
C LEU A 197 6.32 -0.32 -11.52
N SER A 198 6.81 -0.60 -12.74
CA SER A 198 5.97 -0.86 -13.92
C SER A 198 5.56 -2.32 -14.10
N ASP A 199 6.27 -3.23 -13.45
CA ASP A 199 6.11 -4.67 -13.58
C ASP A 199 5.97 -5.31 -12.19
N PHE A 200 5.22 -6.40 -12.13
CA PHE A 200 5.19 -7.24 -10.93
C PHE A 200 6.59 -7.87 -10.72
N PRO A 201 7.09 -7.96 -9.47
CA PRO A 201 8.49 -8.35 -9.23
C PRO A 201 8.77 -9.77 -9.72
N LYS A 202 10.02 -10.01 -10.14
CA LYS A 202 10.51 -11.31 -10.60
C LYS A 202 11.48 -11.89 -9.57
N GLY A 203 11.73 -13.20 -9.65
CA GLY A 203 12.77 -13.86 -8.86
C GLY A 203 12.54 -13.84 -7.34
N MET A 204 11.28 -13.72 -6.90
CA MET A 204 10.93 -13.61 -5.48
C MET A 204 10.95 -14.96 -4.73
N SER A 205 11.35 -16.04 -5.38
CA SER A 205 11.39 -17.40 -4.82
C SER A 205 12.37 -17.57 -3.65
N SER A 206 13.34 -16.67 -3.48
CA SER A 206 14.24 -16.66 -2.32
C SER A 206 13.54 -16.23 -1.03
N LEU A 207 12.43 -15.49 -1.11
CA LEU A 207 11.67 -14.96 0.02
C LEU A 207 10.65 -15.99 0.52
N THR A 208 11.15 -17.17 0.88
CA THR A 208 10.36 -18.38 1.18
C THR A 208 9.33 -18.25 2.30
N SER A 209 9.47 -17.23 3.16
CA SER A 209 8.57 -16.99 4.31
C SER A 209 7.58 -15.86 4.08
N LEU A 210 7.55 -15.26 2.89
CA LEU A 210 6.71 -14.09 2.61
C LEU A 210 5.23 -14.46 2.64
N LYS A 211 4.46 -13.73 3.45
CA LYS A 211 3.01 -13.91 3.64
C LYS A 211 2.21 -12.74 3.08
N ALA A 212 2.75 -11.52 3.20
CA ALA A 212 2.07 -10.30 2.80
C ALA A 212 2.98 -9.46 1.89
N LEU A 213 2.46 -9.11 0.72
CA LEU A 213 3.09 -8.19 -0.22
C LEU A 213 2.20 -6.97 -0.41
N PHE A 214 2.71 -5.81 0.00
CA PHE A 214 2.12 -4.52 -0.30
C PHE A 214 2.82 -3.91 -1.51
N PHE A 215 2.07 -3.68 -2.57
CA PHE A 215 2.57 -3.24 -3.87
C PHE A 215 1.68 -2.13 -4.44
N ARG A 216 1.14 -1.29 -3.55
CA ARG A 216 0.14 -0.28 -3.86
C ARG A 216 0.76 0.92 -4.56
N THR A 217 -0.06 1.69 -5.27
CA THR A 217 0.36 2.99 -5.82
C THR A 217 1.54 2.87 -6.81
N ASN A 218 1.63 1.75 -7.53
CA ASN A 218 2.64 1.51 -8.57
C ASN A 218 1.99 1.65 -9.97
N TYR A 219 2.67 1.18 -11.02
CA TYR A 219 2.25 1.33 -12.42
C TYR A 219 2.11 -0.01 -13.13
N VAL A 220 1.84 -1.09 -12.38
CA VAL A 220 1.72 -2.44 -12.92
C VAL A 220 0.49 -2.54 -13.82
N LYS A 221 0.68 -3.09 -15.03
CA LYS A 221 -0.41 -3.34 -15.99
C LYS A 221 -0.94 -4.77 -15.96
N SER A 222 -0.09 -5.73 -15.61
CA SER A 222 -0.48 -7.13 -15.57
C SER A 222 0.23 -7.92 -14.47
N VAL A 223 -0.47 -8.90 -13.91
CA VAL A 223 0.07 -9.89 -12.98
C VAL A 223 -0.25 -11.29 -13.51
N ASP A 224 0.72 -11.91 -14.18
CA ASP A 224 0.55 -13.17 -14.91
C ASP A 224 1.37 -14.36 -14.33
N SER A 225 2.21 -14.08 -13.35
CA SER A 225 3.05 -15.05 -12.64
C SER A 225 3.03 -14.77 -11.14
N THR A 226 3.23 -15.82 -10.32
CA THR A 226 3.37 -15.68 -8.88
C THR A 226 4.76 -15.19 -8.46
N ALA A 227 5.73 -15.20 -9.38
CA ALA A 227 7.14 -14.91 -9.09
C ALA A 227 7.77 -15.81 -8.00
N GLY A 228 7.18 -16.98 -7.72
CA GLY A 228 7.61 -17.87 -6.64
C GLY A 228 6.97 -17.57 -5.28
N LEU A 229 5.94 -16.71 -5.23
CA LEU A 229 5.21 -16.32 -4.02
C LEU A 229 3.99 -17.21 -3.75
N ASP A 230 4.10 -18.52 -3.94
CA ASP A 230 2.98 -19.45 -3.75
C ASP A 230 2.53 -19.55 -2.26
N GLY A 231 3.36 -19.06 -1.34
CA GLY A 231 3.10 -18.96 0.09
C GLY A 231 2.25 -17.76 0.53
N LEU A 232 1.99 -16.80 -0.38
CA LEU A 232 1.38 -15.52 -0.05
C LEU A 232 -0.08 -15.68 0.41
N SER A 233 -0.43 -15.05 1.53
CA SER A 233 -1.79 -14.97 2.06
C SER A 233 -2.46 -13.62 1.82
N GLU A 234 -1.67 -12.55 1.66
CA GLU A 234 -2.19 -11.20 1.41
C GLU A 234 -1.44 -10.52 0.26
N LEU A 235 -2.19 -10.00 -0.71
CA LEU A 235 -1.65 -9.28 -1.85
C LEU A 235 -2.40 -7.97 -2.05
N TRP A 236 -1.67 -6.86 -1.92
CA TRP A 236 -2.24 -5.52 -2.01
C TRP A 236 -1.74 -4.79 -3.25
N LEU A 237 -2.61 -4.66 -4.26
CA LEU A 237 -2.28 -4.08 -5.57
C LEU A 237 -3.10 -2.83 -5.88
N SER A 238 -3.68 -2.19 -4.86
CA SER A 238 -4.52 -1.00 -5.09
C SER A 238 -3.76 0.11 -5.80
N GLU A 239 -4.47 0.91 -6.59
CA GLU A 239 -3.93 2.13 -7.21
C GLU A 239 -2.77 1.84 -8.19
N ASN A 240 -2.87 0.72 -8.92
CA ASN A 240 -1.99 0.38 -10.03
C ASN A 240 -2.68 0.73 -11.37
N ASN A 241 -2.22 0.14 -12.48
CA ASN A 241 -2.84 0.27 -13.79
C ASN A 241 -3.26 -1.10 -14.33
N ILE A 242 -3.65 -2.03 -13.44
CA ILE A 242 -3.85 -3.43 -13.80
C ILE A 242 -5.06 -3.54 -14.72
N GLU A 243 -4.81 -4.11 -15.89
CA GLU A 243 -5.81 -4.43 -16.91
C GLU A 243 -6.00 -5.96 -17.01
N SER A 244 -5.02 -6.74 -16.56
CA SER A 244 -5.04 -8.21 -16.60
C SER A 244 -4.43 -8.84 -15.35
N PHE A 245 -5.16 -9.77 -14.74
CA PHE A 245 -4.71 -10.51 -13.57
C PHE A 245 -4.97 -12.01 -13.79
N THR A 246 -3.92 -12.78 -14.03
CA THR A 246 -4.02 -14.20 -14.42
C THR A 246 -3.15 -15.13 -13.57
N ALA A 247 -2.29 -14.59 -12.71
CA ALA A 247 -1.52 -15.35 -11.73
C ALA A 247 -2.44 -16.10 -10.76
N VAL A 248 -1.98 -17.24 -10.23
CA VAL A 248 -2.70 -18.06 -9.24
C VAL A 248 -1.85 -18.18 -7.97
N PHE A 249 -2.17 -17.39 -6.95
CA PHE A 249 -1.67 -17.50 -5.57
C PHE A 249 -2.51 -18.50 -4.75
N PRO A 250 -2.07 -19.76 -4.52
CA PRO A 250 -2.95 -20.83 -4.03
C PRO A 250 -3.42 -20.66 -2.57
N LYS A 251 -2.72 -19.85 -1.77
CA LYS A 251 -2.99 -19.64 -0.34
C LYS A 251 -3.59 -18.27 -0.03
N LEU A 252 -3.97 -17.51 -1.07
CA LEU A 252 -4.40 -16.13 -0.93
C LEU A 252 -5.73 -16.04 -0.17
N GLN A 253 -5.75 -15.23 0.89
CA GLN A 253 -6.90 -14.98 1.75
C GLN A 253 -7.41 -13.54 1.59
N VAL A 254 -6.51 -12.61 1.30
CA VAL A 254 -6.81 -11.19 1.10
C VAL A 254 -6.23 -10.73 -0.23
N LEU A 255 -7.08 -10.13 -1.06
CA LEU A 255 -6.70 -9.55 -2.34
C LEU A 255 -7.26 -8.15 -2.48
N ASP A 256 -6.36 -7.18 -2.67
CA ASP A 256 -6.71 -5.82 -3.06
C ASP A 256 -6.43 -5.60 -4.55
N LEU A 257 -7.48 -5.36 -5.33
CA LEU A 257 -7.43 -4.93 -6.72
C LEU A 257 -8.17 -3.59 -6.92
N ALA A 258 -8.40 -2.84 -5.84
CA ALA A 258 -9.11 -1.57 -5.93
C ALA A 258 -8.32 -0.52 -6.72
N LEU A 259 -9.01 0.51 -7.24
CA LEU A 259 -8.36 1.62 -7.96
C LEU A 259 -7.45 1.11 -9.10
N ASN A 260 -7.96 0.22 -9.93
CA ASN A 260 -7.26 -0.33 -11.10
C ASN A 260 -8.12 -0.14 -12.37
N ASN A 261 -7.65 -0.69 -13.49
CA ASN A 261 -8.30 -0.55 -14.79
C ASN A 261 -9.00 -1.85 -15.23
N LEU A 262 -9.50 -2.65 -14.28
CA LEU A 262 -10.12 -3.93 -14.61
C LEU A 262 -11.57 -3.73 -15.07
N PRO A 263 -11.92 -4.08 -16.33
CA PRO A 263 -13.29 -3.90 -16.83
C PRO A 263 -14.26 -4.97 -16.29
N GLN A 264 -13.74 -6.10 -15.83
CA GLN A 264 -14.51 -7.24 -15.35
C GLN A 264 -13.67 -8.03 -14.34
N PHE A 265 -14.31 -8.90 -13.56
CA PHE A 265 -13.61 -9.81 -12.68
C PHE A 265 -12.69 -10.76 -13.47
N PRO A 266 -11.41 -10.93 -13.07
CA PRO A 266 -10.54 -11.90 -13.69
C PRO A 266 -11.04 -13.33 -13.47
N LYS A 267 -11.06 -14.14 -14.53
CA LYS A 267 -11.49 -15.56 -14.46
C LYS A 267 -10.72 -16.39 -13.43
N VAL A 268 -9.49 -15.99 -13.12
CA VAL A 268 -8.63 -16.68 -12.17
C VAL A 268 -9.15 -16.60 -10.73
N LEU A 269 -9.99 -15.61 -10.39
CA LEU A 269 -10.57 -15.46 -9.06
C LEU A 269 -11.34 -16.71 -8.59
N ALA A 270 -11.96 -17.45 -9.52
CA ALA A 270 -12.66 -18.70 -9.23
C ALA A 270 -11.74 -19.81 -8.69
N LYS A 271 -10.42 -19.69 -8.89
CA LYS A 271 -9.42 -20.65 -8.39
C LYS A 271 -8.99 -20.35 -6.95
N TYR A 272 -9.36 -19.20 -6.38
CA TYR A 272 -8.96 -18.82 -5.02
C TYR A 272 -9.91 -19.35 -3.95
N SER A 273 -9.85 -20.65 -3.70
CA SER A 273 -10.70 -21.34 -2.72
C SER A 273 -10.50 -20.90 -1.26
N ALA A 274 -9.39 -20.22 -0.95
CA ALA A 274 -9.09 -19.68 0.37
C ALA A 274 -9.39 -18.17 0.51
N LEU A 275 -9.82 -17.50 -0.57
CA LEU A 275 -10.00 -16.05 -0.56
C LEU A 275 -11.22 -15.66 0.27
N GLN A 276 -11.00 -14.82 1.28
CA GLN A 276 -12.03 -14.34 2.21
C GLN A 276 -12.37 -12.87 1.97
N THR A 277 -11.36 -12.05 1.65
CA THR A 277 -11.53 -10.62 1.46
C THR A 277 -11.09 -10.22 0.06
N LEU A 278 -12.00 -9.56 -0.66
CA LEU A 278 -11.73 -8.96 -1.96
C LEU A 278 -12.13 -7.49 -1.96
N TRP A 279 -11.14 -6.61 -2.12
CA TRP A 279 -11.36 -5.20 -2.43
C TRP A 279 -11.25 -5.00 -3.94
N TYR A 280 -12.32 -4.51 -4.54
CA TYR A 280 -12.45 -4.34 -5.99
C TYR A 280 -13.11 -3.01 -6.36
N TYR A 281 -13.11 -2.07 -5.42
CA TYR A 281 -13.75 -0.77 -5.58
C TYR A 281 -12.97 0.13 -6.56
N ASN A 282 -13.60 1.15 -7.14
CA ASN A 282 -12.98 2.03 -8.16
C ASN A 282 -12.39 1.23 -9.34
N ASN A 283 -13.17 0.33 -9.92
CA ASN A 283 -12.89 -0.31 -11.20
C ASN A 283 -14.02 0.04 -12.19
N SER A 284 -14.18 -0.71 -13.28
CA SER A 284 -15.22 -0.45 -14.29
C SER A 284 -16.21 -1.61 -14.48
N VAL A 285 -16.50 -2.37 -13.43
CA VAL A 285 -17.43 -3.50 -13.49
C VAL A 285 -18.86 -3.00 -13.70
N THR A 286 -19.55 -3.54 -14.70
CA THR A 286 -20.93 -3.14 -15.06
C THR A 286 -22.02 -4.10 -14.57
N GLU A 287 -21.65 -5.35 -14.31
CA GLU A 287 -22.58 -6.39 -13.87
C GLU A 287 -21.85 -7.44 -13.01
N VAL A 288 -22.59 -8.09 -12.13
CA VAL A 288 -22.13 -9.24 -11.35
C VAL A 288 -23.07 -10.40 -11.61
N ALA A 289 -22.90 -11.08 -12.75
CA ALA A 289 -23.74 -12.20 -13.17
C ALA A 289 -23.68 -13.40 -12.21
N ASN A 290 -24.63 -14.33 -12.34
CA ASN A 290 -24.72 -15.53 -11.50
C ASN A 290 -23.47 -16.44 -11.56
N ASP A 291 -22.74 -16.40 -12.68
CA ASP A 291 -21.52 -17.16 -12.97
C ASP A 291 -20.25 -16.31 -12.86
N ALA A 292 -20.34 -15.12 -12.25
CA ALA A 292 -19.18 -14.29 -11.96
C ALA A 292 -18.11 -15.13 -11.24
N PRO A 293 -16.81 -14.98 -11.59
CA PRO A 293 -15.73 -15.84 -11.09
C PRO A 293 -15.34 -15.53 -9.63
N LEU A 294 -16.31 -15.24 -8.77
CA LEU A 294 -16.12 -14.94 -7.36
C LEU A 294 -16.14 -16.24 -6.55
N PRO A 295 -15.14 -16.49 -5.68
CA PRO A 295 -15.11 -17.71 -4.91
C PRO A 295 -16.15 -17.69 -3.79
N SER A 296 -16.76 -18.85 -3.51
CA SER A 296 -17.79 -19.03 -2.47
C SER A 296 -17.26 -18.89 -1.04
N SER A 297 -15.93 -18.85 -0.87
CA SER A 297 -15.24 -18.59 0.39
C SER A 297 -15.27 -17.12 0.82
N LEU A 298 -15.69 -16.19 -0.05
CA LEU A 298 -15.70 -14.76 0.27
C LEU A 298 -16.63 -14.45 1.44
N THR A 299 -16.07 -13.75 2.44
CA THR A 299 -16.78 -13.18 3.58
C THR A 299 -16.93 -11.66 3.43
N THR A 300 -15.97 -11.01 2.78
CA THR A 300 -15.94 -9.56 2.58
C THR A 300 -15.73 -9.22 1.11
N LEU A 301 -16.67 -8.47 0.53
CA LEU A 301 -16.60 -8.01 -0.86
C LEU A 301 -16.92 -6.52 -0.93
N SER A 302 -15.97 -5.73 -1.43
CA SER A 302 -16.16 -4.30 -1.68
C SER A 302 -16.14 -3.99 -3.17
N LEU A 303 -17.29 -3.53 -3.69
CA LEU A 303 -17.52 -3.11 -5.06
C LEU A 303 -17.88 -1.62 -5.17
N TYR A 304 -17.60 -0.84 -4.12
CA TYR A 304 -17.80 0.60 -4.09
C TYR A 304 -17.28 1.31 -5.36
N ASN A 305 -18.01 2.30 -5.85
CA ASN A 305 -17.61 3.11 -7.01
C ASN A 305 -17.22 2.27 -8.24
N ASN A 306 -18.13 1.40 -8.67
CA ASN A 306 -18.08 0.73 -9.98
C ASN A 306 -19.29 1.23 -10.81
N LYS A 307 -19.64 0.52 -11.89
CA LYS A 307 -20.78 0.85 -12.78
C LYS A 307 -21.85 -0.24 -12.73
N ILE A 308 -22.00 -0.92 -11.60
CA ILE A 308 -22.81 -2.12 -11.50
C ILE A 308 -24.28 -1.75 -11.63
N SER A 309 -24.96 -2.30 -12.64
CA SER A 309 -26.40 -2.11 -12.88
C SER A 309 -27.23 -3.36 -12.56
N SER A 310 -26.57 -4.52 -12.42
CA SER A 310 -27.19 -5.80 -12.04
C SER A 310 -26.25 -6.64 -11.16
N PHE A 311 -26.83 -7.39 -10.22
CA PHE A 311 -26.10 -8.31 -9.35
C PHE A 311 -26.94 -9.57 -9.12
N GLU A 312 -26.43 -10.72 -9.58
CA GLU A 312 -27.11 -12.02 -9.56
C GLU A 312 -26.26 -13.12 -8.91
N ALA A 313 -24.98 -12.84 -8.59
CA ALA A 313 -24.09 -13.80 -7.93
C ALA A 313 -24.61 -14.24 -6.55
N VAL A 314 -24.51 -15.54 -6.26
CA VAL A 314 -24.89 -16.12 -4.97
C VAL A 314 -23.65 -16.34 -4.11
N LEU A 315 -23.51 -15.57 -3.02
CA LEU A 315 -22.35 -15.60 -2.12
C LEU A 315 -22.79 -15.95 -0.69
N PRO A 316 -23.02 -17.23 -0.37
CA PRO A 316 -23.68 -17.63 0.88
C PRO A 316 -22.85 -17.37 2.15
N SER A 317 -21.52 -17.31 2.01
CA SER A 317 -20.57 -17.05 3.10
C SER A 317 -20.36 -15.56 3.40
N LEU A 318 -20.97 -14.67 2.60
CA LEU A 318 -20.69 -13.24 2.65
C LEU A 318 -21.30 -12.61 3.93
N THR A 319 -20.46 -11.93 4.71
CA THR A 319 -20.85 -11.20 5.93
C THR A 319 -20.85 -9.69 5.72
N SER A 320 -20.04 -9.18 4.79
CA SER A 320 -19.93 -7.77 4.45
C SER A 320 -19.93 -7.55 2.94
N LEU A 321 -20.87 -6.73 2.47
CA LEU A 321 -21.01 -6.33 1.07
C LEU A 321 -21.10 -4.81 0.93
N ASP A 322 -20.25 -4.23 0.08
CA ASP A 322 -20.34 -2.83 -0.31
C ASP A 322 -20.66 -2.70 -1.80
N LEU A 323 -21.86 -2.20 -2.11
CA LEU A 323 -22.36 -1.88 -3.44
C LEU A 323 -22.59 -0.37 -3.61
N SER A 324 -22.14 0.45 -2.66
CA SER A 324 -22.37 1.90 -2.70
C SER A 324 -21.74 2.55 -3.94
N ASN A 325 -22.33 3.66 -4.39
CA ASN A 325 -21.88 4.40 -5.58
C ASN A 325 -21.77 3.50 -6.83
N ASN A 326 -22.86 2.83 -7.17
CA ASN A 326 -23.02 2.03 -8.40
C ASN A 326 -24.30 2.48 -9.14
N GLU A 327 -24.64 1.84 -10.25
CA GLU A 327 -25.80 2.15 -11.09
C GLU A 327 -27.05 1.31 -10.72
N LEU A 328 -27.03 0.67 -9.55
CA LEU A 328 -28.15 -0.11 -9.02
C LEU A 328 -29.31 0.80 -8.61
N THR A 329 -30.49 0.56 -9.20
CA THR A 329 -31.72 1.28 -8.83
C THR A 329 -32.33 0.78 -7.52
N GLU A 330 -32.10 -0.48 -7.18
CA GLU A 330 -32.56 -1.15 -5.97
C GLU A 330 -31.56 -2.21 -5.49
N ILE A 331 -31.75 -2.69 -4.27
CA ILE A 331 -30.95 -3.80 -3.74
C ILE A 331 -31.37 -5.08 -4.48
N PRO A 332 -30.43 -5.77 -5.16
CA PRO A 332 -30.77 -6.94 -5.97
C PRO A 332 -31.36 -8.08 -5.13
N PRO A 333 -32.44 -8.76 -5.59
CA PRO A 333 -33.15 -9.77 -4.80
C PRO A 333 -32.25 -10.89 -4.24
N VAL A 334 -31.19 -11.26 -4.98
CA VAL A 334 -30.24 -12.30 -4.56
C VAL A 334 -29.52 -11.95 -3.24
N VAL A 335 -29.32 -10.67 -2.92
CA VAL A 335 -28.66 -10.24 -1.68
C VAL A 335 -29.47 -10.67 -0.44
N PHE A 336 -30.80 -10.79 -0.56
CA PHE A 336 -31.65 -11.27 0.53
C PHE A 336 -31.53 -12.78 0.80
N THR A 337 -30.81 -13.52 -0.06
CA THR A 337 -30.52 -14.94 0.14
C THR A 337 -29.27 -15.18 0.99
N PHE A 338 -28.48 -14.13 1.27
CA PHE A 338 -27.22 -14.24 2.01
C PHE A 338 -27.46 -14.34 3.50
N SER A 339 -27.65 -15.57 3.99
CA SER A 339 -27.96 -15.84 5.41
C SER A 339 -26.90 -15.36 6.40
N SER A 340 -25.67 -15.16 5.97
CA SER A 340 -24.54 -14.73 6.80
C SER A 340 -24.32 -13.21 6.79
N LEU A 341 -25.06 -12.45 5.98
CA LEU A 341 -24.80 -11.03 5.73
C LEU A 341 -25.17 -10.17 6.94
N THR A 342 -24.17 -9.52 7.53
CA THR A 342 -24.34 -8.63 8.70
C THR A 342 -24.16 -7.15 8.34
N LEU A 343 -23.45 -6.85 7.25
CA LEU A 343 -23.17 -5.49 6.81
C LEU A 343 -23.45 -5.35 5.31
N LEU A 344 -24.32 -4.42 4.95
CA LEU A 344 -24.59 -4.03 3.57
C LEU A 344 -24.49 -2.50 3.45
N ARG A 345 -23.66 -2.02 2.52
CA ARG A 345 -23.63 -0.63 2.09
C ARG A 345 -24.15 -0.56 0.65
N ASP A 346 -25.16 0.26 0.39
CA ASP A 346 -25.77 0.41 -0.95
C ASP A 346 -25.70 1.85 -1.48
N GLY A 347 -25.06 2.77 -0.74
CA GLY A 347 -24.86 4.16 -1.14
C GLY A 347 -26.14 4.99 -1.12
N LYS A 348 -27.25 4.42 -0.63
CA LYS A 348 -28.45 5.17 -0.30
C LYS A 348 -28.30 5.67 1.14
N ASP A 349 -27.35 6.56 1.35
CA ASP A 349 -27.22 7.25 2.62
C ASP A 349 -28.54 7.97 2.91
N PHE A 350 -29.16 7.60 4.03
CA PHE A 350 -30.35 8.24 4.55
C PHE A 350 -29.97 9.67 4.98
N THR A 351 -30.35 10.67 4.19
CA THR A 351 -30.43 12.05 4.68
C THR A 351 -31.54 12.12 5.73
N LEU A 352 -31.16 12.26 7.01
CA LEU A 352 -32.11 12.65 8.04
C LEU A 352 -32.59 14.08 7.72
N GLN A 353 -33.91 14.30 7.72
CA GLN A 353 -34.53 15.62 7.49
C GLN A 353 -34.32 16.61 8.66
N ASP A 354 -33.10 16.68 9.20
CA ASP A 354 -32.66 17.72 10.15
C ASP A 354 -31.50 18.54 9.57
N GLY A 355 -31.17 18.40 8.29
CA GLY A 355 -30.13 19.21 7.65
C GLY A 355 -28.70 18.98 8.20
N THR A 356 -28.49 17.96 9.03
CA THR A 356 -27.16 17.49 9.41
C THR A 356 -26.67 16.51 8.35
N THR A 357 -25.94 17.02 7.36
CA THR A 357 -25.15 16.17 6.48
C THR A 357 -23.98 15.59 7.27
N THR A 358 -23.91 14.28 7.48
CA THR A 358 -22.62 13.63 7.70
C THR A 358 -21.91 13.62 6.35
N ASN A 359 -21.27 14.74 6.02
CA ASN A 359 -20.35 14.79 4.89
C ASN A 359 -19.28 13.74 5.13
N GLY A 360 -19.36 12.60 4.43
CA GLY A 360 -18.17 11.83 4.08
C GLY A 360 -17.33 12.72 3.17
N THR A 361 -16.52 13.58 3.77
CA THR A 361 -15.69 14.53 3.04
C THR A 361 -14.73 13.80 2.11
N ASN A 362 -14.77 14.23 0.86
CA ASN A 362 -13.81 14.07 -0.22
C ASN A 362 -12.41 13.60 0.18
N GLY A 363 -11.88 12.71 -0.67
CA GLY A 363 -10.54 12.14 -0.54
C GLY A 363 -9.44 13.18 -0.32
N THR A 364 -8.58 12.87 0.65
CA THR A 364 -7.13 13.04 0.60
C THR A 364 -6.54 12.01 1.55
N ALA A 365 -5.39 11.48 1.17
CA ALA A 365 -4.82 10.27 1.72
C ALA A 365 -4.35 10.43 3.19
N THR A 366 -4.46 9.30 3.91
CA THR A 366 -3.55 8.78 4.95
C THR A 366 -3.92 9.03 6.42
N THR A 367 -4.30 7.94 7.11
CA THR A 367 -3.48 7.25 8.12
C THR A 367 -4.31 6.10 8.74
N SER A 368 -3.77 4.89 8.74
CA SER A 368 -4.13 3.75 9.62
C SER A 368 -5.62 3.57 10.01
N LEU A 369 -6.37 2.75 9.26
CA LEU A 369 -7.73 2.33 9.65
C LEU A 369 -7.80 0.81 9.92
N TRP A 370 -7.18 0.40 11.01
CA TRP A 370 -7.67 -0.74 11.78
C TRP A 370 -8.92 -0.24 12.50
N TYR A 371 -10.04 -0.97 12.41
CA TYR A 371 -11.19 -0.86 13.31
C TYR A 371 -11.81 0.55 13.43
N ASP A 372 -12.90 0.80 12.70
CA ASP A 372 -13.97 1.61 13.27
C ASP A 372 -15.20 0.72 13.50
N SER A 373 -15.39 0.38 14.77
CA SER A 373 -16.51 -0.40 15.31
C SER A 373 -17.74 0.47 15.67
N ALA A 374 -17.85 1.69 15.13
CA ALA A 374 -18.94 2.62 15.46
C ALA A 374 -20.16 2.59 14.50
N LEU A 375 -20.40 1.50 13.76
CA LEU A 375 -21.69 1.27 13.08
C LEU A 375 -22.57 0.33 13.91
N LEU A 376 -22.98 0.81 15.08
CA LEU A 376 -24.09 0.24 15.85
C LEU A 376 -25.42 0.56 15.16
N SER A 377 -26.07 -0.50 14.65
CA SER A 377 -27.53 -0.70 14.49
C SER A 377 -28.46 0.53 14.44
N VAL A 378 -28.52 1.22 13.29
CA VAL A 378 -29.57 2.23 13.03
C VAL A 378 -30.96 1.58 12.77
N ALA A 379 -31.02 0.26 12.62
CA ALA A 379 -32.26 -0.49 12.41
C ALA A 379 -33.18 -0.56 13.64
N ASP A 380 -32.63 -0.47 14.86
CA ASP A 380 -33.40 -0.73 16.09
C ASP A 380 -34.14 0.51 16.64
N VAL A 381 -33.69 1.73 16.32
CA VAL A 381 -34.23 2.96 16.96
C VAL A 381 -35.52 3.46 16.30
N ALA A 382 -35.69 3.30 14.98
CA ALA A 382 -36.87 3.80 14.27
C ALA A 382 -38.12 2.92 14.47
N LEU A 383 -37.95 1.61 14.67
CA LEU A 383 -39.07 0.67 14.85
C LEU A 383 -39.69 0.82 16.26
N LEU A 384 -38.87 1.09 17.28
CA LEU A 384 -39.31 1.28 18.67
C LEU A 384 -40.10 2.59 18.88
N GLN A 385 -39.79 3.66 18.14
CA GLN A 385 -40.50 4.95 18.26
C GLN A 385 -41.95 4.92 17.71
N MET A 386 -42.24 4.08 16.70
CA MET A 386 -43.61 3.94 16.18
C MET A 386 -44.50 3.09 17.11
N ILE A 387 -43.95 2.04 17.72
CA ILE A 387 -44.68 1.20 18.69
C ILE A 387 -45.01 2.01 19.95
N ALA A 388 -44.14 2.94 20.35
CA ALA A 388 -44.32 3.78 21.54
C ALA A 388 -45.29 4.97 21.36
N SER A 389 -45.65 5.36 20.12
CA SER A 389 -46.43 6.60 19.86
C SER A 389 -47.89 6.40 19.46
N GLY A 390 -48.38 5.16 19.34
CA GLY A 390 -49.82 4.87 19.32
C GLY A 390 -50.63 5.36 18.12
N GLN A 391 -50.01 5.69 16.98
CA GLN A 391 -50.74 5.94 15.74
C GLN A 391 -51.13 4.62 15.04
N SER A 392 -52.29 4.61 14.38
CA SER A 392 -52.88 3.43 13.76
C SER A 392 -51.92 2.77 12.76
N CYS A 393 -51.63 1.50 13.00
CA CYS A 393 -50.78 0.68 12.15
C CYS A 393 -51.32 0.68 10.71
N PRO A 394 -50.50 1.00 9.69
CA PRO A 394 -50.91 0.93 8.29
C PRO A 394 -51.48 -0.44 7.94
N GLU A 395 -52.59 -0.48 7.21
CA GLU A 395 -53.40 -1.69 6.95
C GLU A 395 -52.57 -2.89 6.50
N LYS A 396 -51.56 -2.66 5.64
CA LYS A 396 -50.69 -3.72 5.12
C LYS A 396 -49.72 -4.32 6.16
N ILE A 397 -49.32 -3.55 7.17
CA ILE A 397 -48.49 -4.06 8.29
C ILE A 397 -49.36 -4.70 9.36
N ALA A 398 -50.57 -4.19 9.56
CA ALA A 398 -51.55 -4.85 10.41
C ALA A 398 -51.93 -6.24 9.84
N GLU A 399 -52.13 -6.34 8.52
CA GLU A 399 -52.41 -7.61 7.83
C GLU A 399 -51.26 -8.60 7.93
N ILE A 400 -50.02 -8.17 7.68
CA ILE A 400 -48.81 -9.00 7.84
C ILE A 400 -48.63 -9.40 9.31
N GLY A 401 -48.84 -8.47 10.24
CA GLY A 401 -48.80 -8.74 11.68
C GLY A 401 -49.82 -9.81 12.09
N ASN A 402 -51.06 -9.74 11.60
CA ASN A 402 -52.09 -10.74 11.86
C ASN A 402 -51.74 -12.12 11.28
N ARG A 403 -51.15 -12.17 10.07
CA ARG A 403 -50.68 -13.41 9.46
C ARG A 403 -49.49 -14.04 10.20
N CYS A 404 -48.65 -13.24 10.86
CA CYS A 404 -47.59 -13.77 11.73
C CYS A 404 -48.14 -14.59 12.92
N PHE A 405 -49.38 -14.30 13.36
CA PHE A 405 -50.07 -15.03 14.43
C PHE A 405 -50.90 -16.22 13.94
N ALA A 406 -50.84 -16.59 12.65
CA ALA A 406 -51.55 -17.75 12.14
C ALA A 406 -51.12 -19.04 12.89
N LEU A 407 -52.12 -19.83 13.30
CA LEU A 407 -51.93 -21.12 13.96
C LEU A 407 -51.29 -22.14 13.01
N ASN A 408 -51.55 -22.02 11.71
CA ASN A 408 -50.92 -22.80 10.65
C ASN A 408 -49.59 -22.15 10.21
N PRO A 409 -48.43 -22.81 10.36
CA PRO A 409 -47.12 -22.25 9.99
C PRO A 409 -46.99 -21.89 8.51
N SER A 410 -47.70 -22.58 7.61
CA SER A 410 -47.66 -22.34 6.16
C SER A 410 -48.36 -21.04 5.74
N GLU A 411 -49.17 -20.44 6.61
CA GLU A 411 -49.90 -19.19 6.37
C GLU A 411 -49.12 -17.96 6.86
N ARG A 412 -48.00 -18.17 7.56
CA ARG A 412 -47.13 -17.10 8.05
C ARG A 412 -46.30 -16.52 6.89
N PRO A 413 -46.17 -15.19 6.81
CA PRO A 413 -45.37 -14.56 5.77
C PRO A 413 -43.89 -14.90 5.93
N ALA A 414 -43.18 -15.02 4.81
CA ALA A 414 -41.75 -15.25 4.82
C ALA A 414 -41.00 -13.99 5.31
N ALA A 415 -39.83 -14.16 5.94
CA ALA A 415 -39.03 -13.04 6.45
C ALA A 415 -38.74 -11.97 5.37
N ALA A 416 -38.56 -12.38 4.11
CA ALA A 416 -38.38 -11.48 2.98
C ALA A 416 -39.63 -10.63 2.67
N GLU A 417 -40.84 -11.20 2.82
CA GLU A 417 -42.12 -10.50 2.61
C GLU A 417 -42.33 -9.43 3.69
N ILE A 418 -42.03 -9.77 4.95
CA ILE A 418 -42.08 -8.85 6.10
C ILE A 418 -41.09 -7.69 5.90
N ALA A 419 -39.85 -8.01 5.53
CA ALA A 419 -38.82 -7.01 5.28
C ALA A 419 -39.17 -6.07 4.12
N TYR A 420 -39.75 -6.59 3.03
CA TYR A 420 -40.21 -5.80 1.90
C TYR A 420 -41.32 -4.83 2.29
N ALA A 421 -42.35 -5.31 3.00
CA ALA A 421 -43.49 -4.47 3.39
C ALA A 421 -43.09 -3.34 4.35
N LEU A 422 -42.23 -3.63 5.33
CA LEU A 422 -41.69 -2.61 6.25
C LEU A 422 -40.89 -1.54 5.51
N ARG A 423 -40.11 -1.93 4.48
CA ARG A 423 -39.32 -1.00 3.67
C ARG A 423 -40.18 -0.16 2.72
N GLN A 424 -41.25 -0.72 2.14
CA GLN A 424 -42.18 0.04 1.30
C GLN A 424 -42.96 1.08 2.09
N LEU A 425 -43.37 0.76 3.32
CA LEU A 425 -44.03 1.73 4.19
C LEU A 425 -43.10 2.84 4.64
N LYS A 426 -41.84 2.49 4.96
CA LYS A 426 -40.79 3.48 5.19
C LYS A 426 -40.68 4.41 3.98
N LYS A 427 -40.71 3.90 2.74
CA LYS A 427 -40.64 4.72 1.51
C LYS A 427 -41.87 5.61 1.28
N GLY A 428 -43.07 5.18 1.67
CA GLY A 428 -44.32 5.93 1.52
C GLY A 428 -44.47 7.10 2.50
N LEU A 429 -43.84 7.03 3.67
CA LEU A 429 -43.85 8.09 4.69
C LEU A 429 -42.97 9.31 4.35
N TYR A 430 -42.12 9.22 3.32
CA TYR A 430 -41.21 10.28 2.88
C TYR A 430 -41.51 10.82 1.47
N ARG A 431 -42.76 10.67 1.01
CA ARG A 431 -43.26 11.34 -0.22
C ARG A 431 -43.91 12.67 0.10
#